data_AF-A0AAD7C1S5-F1
#
_entry.id   AF-A0AAD7C1S5-F1
#
_cell.length_a   1.000
_cell.length_b   1.000
_cell.length_c   1.000
_cell.angle_alpha   90.00
_cell.angle_beta   90.00
_cell.angle_gamma   90.00
#
_symmetry.space_group_name_H-M   'P 1'
#
loop_
_entity.id
_entity.type
_entity.pdbx_description
1 polymer ?
#
loop_
_entity_poly.entity_id
_entity_poly.type
_entity_poly.pdbx_seq_one_letter_code
_entity_poly.pdbx_strand_id
1 'polypeptide(L)'
;MTNILRSIPGIFRDLHHFSVGQEGTVYVTISIGTALGFAGTFYQEALYRKFVDRRGPEARLILACGASIMLPISMFIYAWCSYDFVPWIALCIAITLFISATFLVYLAVFSYVADCYGPFASSALAGQSLCRNMMASIFPLFTKRMLDAMGYN
;
A
#
# COMPACT_ATOMS: atom_id res chain seq x y z
N MET A 1 0.48 -18.18 23.60
CA MET A 1 1.23 -18.13 22.32
C MET A 1 0.30 -18.23 21.11
N THR A 2 -0.85 -17.53 21.15
CA THR A 2 -1.93 -17.65 20.13
C THR A 2 -2.50 -16.29 19.68
N ASN A 3 -2.05 -15.17 20.23
CA ASN A 3 -2.72 -13.87 20.03
C ASN A 3 -2.11 -13.00 18.92
N ILE A 4 -0.90 -13.28 18.43
CA ILE A 4 -0.17 -12.37 17.51
C ILE A 4 -0.72 -12.42 16.08
N LEU A 5 -1.31 -13.54 15.66
CA LEU A 5 -1.96 -13.66 14.34
C LEU A 5 -3.24 -12.81 14.21
N ARG A 6 -3.66 -12.11 15.29
CA ARG A 6 -4.86 -11.27 15.32
C ARG A 6 -4.61 -9.76 15.19
N SER A 7 -3.41 -9.17 15.11
CA SER A 7 -3.35 -7.69 15.23
C SER A 7 -4.09 -6.85 14.16
N ILE A 8 -4.31 -7.35 12.93
CA ILE A 8 -5.17 -6.67 11.93
C ILE A 8 -6.60 -7.24 11.89
N PRO A 9 -6.83 -8.57 11.78
CA PRO A 9 -8.18 -9.13 11.83
C PRO A 9 -8.82 -9.08 13.23
N GLY A 10 -8.03 -8.81 14.27
CA GLY A 10 -8.44 -8.61 15.66
C GLY A 10 -8.97 -7.22 15.94
N ILE A 11 -8.57 -6.18 15.19
CA ILE A 11 -9.31 -4.91 15.22
C ILE A 11 -10.72 -5.16 14.67
N PHE A 12 -10.87 -5.81 13.51
CA PHE A 12 -12.22 -6.10 12.99
C PHE A 12 -13.02 -7.12 13.83
N ARG A 13 -12.35 -8.10 14.47
CA ARG A 13 -13.01 -9.09 15.34
C ARG A 13 -13.34 -8.56 16.74
N ASP A 14 -12.43 -7.83 17.36
CA ASP A 14 -12.57 -7.40 18.75
C ASP A 14 -13.33 -6.07 18.85
N LEU A 15 -13.19 -5.14 17.87
CA LEU A 15 -13.91 -3.85 17.82
C LEU A 15 -15.30 -3.96 17.16
N HIS A 16 -15.44 -4.80 16.12
CA HIS A 16 -16.67 -4.87 15.31
C HIS A 16 -17.39 -6.23 15.34
N HIS A 17 -16.92 -7.20 16.15
CA HIS A 17 -17.55 -8.53 16.29
C HIS A 17 -17.75 -9.29 14.97
N PHE A 18 -16.86 -9.09 13.99
CA PHE A 18 -16.98 -9.74 12.68
C PHE A 18 -16.81 -11.27 12.74
N SER A 19 -17.71 -11.99 12.06
CA SER A 19 -17.59 -13.43 11.79
C SER A 19 -16.40 -13.73 10.87
N VAL A 20 -15.83 -14.95 10.94
CA VAL A 20 -14.74 -15.43 10.05
C VAL A 20 -15.08 -15.18 8.57
N GLY A 21 -16.36 -15.33 8.18
CA GLY A 21 -16.81 -15.11 6.82
C GLY A 21 -16.81 -13.63 6.40
N GLN A 22 -17.02 -12.72 7.34
CA GLN A 22 -17.04 -11.28 7.07
C GLN A 22 -15.61 -10.69 7.04
N GLU A 23 -14.63 -11.34 7.67
CA GLU A 23 -13.20 -11.04 7.49
C GLU A 23 -12.80 -11.18 6.00
N GLY A 24 -13.40 -12.15 5.30
CA GLY A 24 -13.31 -12.32 3.86
C GLY A 24 -13.65 -11.06 3.05
N THR A 25 -14.59 -10.25 3.53
CA THR A 25 -15.05 -9.03 2.86
C THR A 25 -13.95 -7.96 2.82
N VAL A 26 -13.04 -7.94 3.81
CA VAL A 26 -11.92 -6.98 3.83
C VAL A 26 -10.91 -7.27 2.70
N TYR A 27 -10.77 -8.52 2.27
CA TYR A 27 -9.95 -8.87 1.11
C TYR A 27 -10.54 -8.35 -0.21
N VAL A 28 -11.86 -8.15 -0.29
CA VAL A 28 -12.50 -7.54 -1.46
C VAL A 28 -12.04 -6.09 -1.62
N THR A 29 -11.86 -5.36 -0.52
CA THR A 29 -11.34 -3.99 -0.54
C THR A 29 -9.93 -3.87 -1.12
N ILE A 30 -9.11 -4.92 -1.00
CA ILE A 30 -7.78 -5.00 -1.63
C ILE A 30 -7.93 -5.08 -3.15
N SER A 31 -8.84 -5.92 -3.61
CA SER A 31 -9.14 -6.09 -5.04
C SER A 31 -9.68 -4.79 -5.64
N ILE A 32 -10.61 -4.13 -4.95
CA ILE A 32 -11.15 -2.81 -5.35
C ILE A 32 -10.05 -1.74 -5.37
N GLY A 33 -9.20 -1.69 -4.34
CA GLY A 33 -8.09 -0.73 -4.27
C GLY A 33 -7.10 -0.91 -5.41
N THR A 34 -6.83 -2.16 -5.79
CA THR A 34 -5.97 -2.48 -6.93
C THR A 34 -6.62 -2.07 -8.25
N ALA A 35 -7.92 -2.33 -8.43
CA ALA A 35 -8.67 -1.90 -9.61
C ALA A 35 -8.69 -0.37 -9.76
N LEU A 36 -8.88 0.37 -8.67
CA LEU A 36 -8.81 1.84 -8.66
C LEU A 36 -7.39 2.34 -8.95
N GLY A 37 -6.37 1.71 -8.36
CA GLY A 37 -4.96 2.01 -8.66
C GLY A 37 -4.65 1.79 -10.15
N PHE A 38 -5.15 0.70 -10.74
CA PHE A 38 -5.01 0.42 -12.16
C PHE A 38 -5.75 1.45 -13.04
N ALA A 39 -6.95 1.86 -12.64
CA ALA A 39 -7.66 2.96 -13.32
C ALA A 39 -6.86 4.28 -13.27
N GLY A 40 -6.20 4.57 -12.14
CA GLY A 40 -5.30 5.70 -11.97
C GLY A 40 -4.09 5.68 -12.91
N THR A 41 -3.66 4.51 -13.38
CA THR A 41 -2.59 4.37 -14.37
C THR A 41 -2.94 5.04 -15.70
N PHE A 42 -4.20 5.00 -16.14
CA PHE A 42 -4.62 5.69 -17.37
C PHE A 42 -4.44 7.20 -17.26
N TYR A 43 -4.78 7.76 -16.09
CA TYR A 43 -4.54 9.16 -15.79
C TYR A 43 -3.04 9.47 -15.73
N GLN A 44 -2.24 8.56 -15.14
CA GLN A 44 -0.79 8.70 -15.09
C GLN A 44 -0.14 8.71 -16.47
N GLU A 45 -0.58 7.82 -17.36
CA GLU A 45 -0.08 7.73 -18.74
C GLU A 45 -0.50 8.98 -19.56
N ALA A 46 -1.72 9.47 -19.38
CA ALA A 46 -2.18 10.71 -20.01
C ALA A 46 -1.33 11.91 -19.57
N LEU A 47 -0.99 12.00 -18.28
CA LEU A 47 -0.14 13.06 -17.75
C LEU A 47 1.31 12.90 -18.24
N TYR A 48 1.84 11.68 -18.25
CA TYR A 48 3.19 11.38 -18.74
C TYR A 48 3.38 11.86 -20.18
N ARG A 49 2.47 11.52 -21.10
CA ARG A 49 2.51 11.94 -22.52
C ARG A 49 2.54 13.47 -22.69
N LYS A 50 1.97 14.21 -21.75
CA LYS A 50 1.93 15.69 -21.80
C LYS A 50 3.24 16.33 -21.34
N PHE A 51 3.99 15.69 -20.46
CA PHE A 51 5.18 16.25 -19.82
C PHE A 51 6.50 15.57 -20.20
N VAL A 52 6.45 14.43 -20.91
CA VAL A 52 7.63 13.67 -21.34
C VAL A 52 8.59 14.51 -22.19
N ASP A 53 8.08 15.33 -23.11
CA ASP A 53 8.90 16.19 -23.99
C ASP A 53 9.72 17.24 -23.22
N ARG A 54 9.31 17.60 -22.01
CA ARG A 54 9.98 18.63 -21.19
C ARG A 54 10.87 18.07 -20.08
N ARG A 55 10.58 16.86 -19.58
CA ARG A 55 11.23 16.31 -18.38
C ARG A 55 11.78 14.89 -18.54
N GLY A 56 11.62 14.28 -19.72
CA GLY A 56 12.06 12.91 -19.98
C GLY A 56 11.44 11.90 -18.99
N PRO A 57 12.20 10.90 -18.51
CA PRO A 57 11.68 9.84 -17.64
C PRO A 57 11.21 10.35 -16.26
N GLU A 58 11.68 11.52 -15.80
CA GLU A 58 11.27 12.12 -14.52
C GLU A 58 9.80 12.57 -14.53
N ALA A 59 9.18 12.74 -15.70
CA ALA A 59 7.75 13.02 -15.81
C ALA A 59 6.89 11.95 -15.14
N ARG A 60 7.38 10.69 -15.04
CA ARG A 60 6.71 9.59 -14.33
C ARG A 60 6.74 9.76 -12.80
N LEU A 61 7.76 10.42 -12.28
CA LEU A 61 7.98 10.54 -10.83
C LEU A 61 7.08 11.59 -10.18
N ILE A 62 6.62 12.60 -10.92
CA ILE A 62 5.75 13.68 -10.41
C ILE A 62 4.48 13.12 -9.77
N LEU A 63 3.88 12.12 -10.40
CA LEU A 63 2.65 11.51 -9.90
C LEU A 63 2.93 10.60 -8.71
N ALA A 64 4.10 9.94 -8.68
CA ALA A 64 4.57 9.20 -7.52
C ALA A 64 4.79 10.11 -6.30
N CYS A 65 5.29 11.33 -6.50
CA CYS A 65 5.41 12.33 -5.43
C CYS A 65 4.04 12.78 -4.89
N GLY A 66 3.01 12.85 -5.74
CA GLY A 66 1.64 13.12 -5.28
C GLY A 66 1.06 11.94 -4.50
N ALA A 67 1.22 10.72 -5.02
CA ALA A 67 0.76 9.51 -4.36
C ALA A 67 1.51 9.20 -3.05
N SER A 68 2.77 9.61 -2.93
CA SER A 68 3.55 9.44 -1.70
C SER A 68 3.06 10.31 -0.55
N ILE A 69 2.39 11.44 -0.81
CA ILE A 69 1.70 12.23 0.22
C ILE A 69 0.39 11.55 0.61
N MET A 70 -0.29 10.89 -0.34
CA MET A 70 -1.53 10.18 -0.07
C MET A 70 -1.32 8.93 0.81
N LEU A 71 -0.13 8.31 0.76
CA LEU A 71 0.25 7.18 1.60
C LEU A 71 0.17 7.47 3.12
N PRO A 72 0.90 8.44 3.69
CA PRO A 72 0.81 8.74 5.11
C PRO A 72 -0.58 9.25 5.51
N ILE A 73 -1.29 9.96 4.62
CA ILE A 73 -2.68 10.37 4.85
C ILE A 73 -3.57 9.13 5.03
N SER A 74 -3.47 8.13 4.14
CA SER A 74 -4.25 6.89 4.25
C SER A 74 -3.93 6.12 5.54
N MET A 75 -2.64 6.06 5.94
CA MET A 75 -2.21 5.43 7.19
C MET A 75 -2.74 6.19 8.42
N PHE A 76 -2.76 7.51 8.37
CA PHE A 76 -3.32 8.33 9.45
C PHE A 76 -4.84 8.12 9.59
N ILE A 77 -5.57 8.12 8.46
CA ILE A 77 -7.00 7.82 8.46
C ILE A 77 -7.24 6.41 8.99
N TYR A 78 -6.43 5.42 8.60
CA TYR A 78 -6.52 4.05 9.10
C TYR A 78 -6.31 3.99 10.62
N ALA A 79 -5.27 4.64 11.14
CA ALA A 79 -5.00 4.70 12.58
C ALA A 79 -6.13 5.40 13.35
N TRP A 80 -6.66 6.49 12.80
CA TRP A 80 -7.78 7.22 13.39
C TRP A 80 -9.10 6.44 13.34
N CYS A 81 -9.29 5.60 12.32
CA CYS A 81 -10.46 4.74 12.21
C CYS A 81 -10.35 3.46 13.06
N SER A 82 -9.27 3.29 13.82
CA SER A 82 -9.06 2.12 14.68
C SER A 82 -9.75 2.23 16.06
N TYR A 83 -10.62 3.21 16.27
CA TYR A 83 -11.42 3.38 17.50
C TYR A 83 -12.83 2.78 17.36
N ASP A 84 -13.38 2.24 18.45
CA ASP A 84 -14.67 1.53 18.48
C ASP A 84 -15.87 2.33 17.95
N PHE A 85 -15.79 3.67 17.98
CA PHE A 85 -16.87 4.54 17.53
C PHE A 85 -16.95 4.71 16.01
N VAL A 86 -15.94 4.30 15.26
CA VAL A 86 -15.84 4.55 13.81
C VAL A 86 -16.44 3.38 13.03
N PRO A 87 -17.30 3.61 12.02
CA PRO A 87 -17.87 2.52 11.24
C PRO A 87 -16.81 1.78 10.40
N TRP A 88 -16.94 0.45 10.34
CA TRP A 88 -16.07 -0.46 9.56
C TRP A 88 -15.82 -0.02 8.11
N ILE A 89 -16.78 0.67 7.50
CA ILE A 89 -16.69 1.22 6.13
C ILE A 89 -15.53 2.22 6.00
N ALA A 90 -15.32 3.08 6.99
CA ALA A 90 -14.25 4.08 6.95
C ALA A 90 -12.86 3.41 6.97
N LEU A 91 -12.72 2.32 7.74
CA LEU A 91 -11.50 1.52 7.80
C LEU A 91 -11.24 0.82 6.45
N CYS A 92 -12.28 0.28 5.82
CA CYS A 92 -12.23 -0.25 4.45
C CYS A 92 -11.79 0.79 3.43
N ILE A 93 -12.35 2.01 3.46
CA ILE A 93 -11.98 3.11 2.56
C ILE A 93 -10.50 3.49 2.74
N ALA A 94 -10.01 3.56 3.98
CA ALA A 94 -8.61 3.86 4.26
C ALA A 94 -7.67 2.80 3.67
N ILE A 95 -8.01 1.52 3.81
CA ILE A 95 -7.26 0.39 3.22
C ILE A 95 -7.26 0.49 1.68
N THR A 96 -8.41 0.77 1.06
CA THR A 96 -8.50 0.94 -0.40
C THR A 96 -7.65 2.11 -0.88
N LEU A 97 -7.65 3.24 -0.16
CA LEU A 97 -6.82 4.40 -0.48
C LEU A 97 -5.32 4.06 -0.38
N PHE A 98 -4.92 3.36 0.69
CA PHE A 98 -3.54 2.93 0.91
C PHE A 98 -3.03 2.02 -0.23
N ILE A 99 -3.85 1.04 -0.62
CA ILE A 99 -3.49 0.07 -1.67
C ILE A 99 -3.41 0.75 -3.03
N SER A 100 -4.37 1.60 -3.37
CA SER A 100 -4.35 2.35 -4.64
C SER A 100 -3.13 3.28 -4.72
N ALA A 101 -2.78 4.00 -3.66
CA ALA A 101 -1.60 4.86 -3.61
C ALA A 101 -0.29 4.05 -3.71
N THR A 102 -0.18 2.94 -2.97
CA THR A 102 0.98 2.03 -3.05
C THR A 102 1.17 1.48 -4.46
N PHE A 103 0.07 1.08 -5.11
CA PHE A 103 0.11 0.55 -6.48
C PHE A 103 0.63 1.59 -7.48
N LEU A 104 0.12 2.83 -7.41
CA LEU A 104 0.58 3.91 -8.29
C LEU A 104 2.07 4.23 -8.10
N VAL A 105 2.53 4.34 -6.85
CA VAL A 105 3.96 4.58 -6.56
C VAL A 105 4.81 3.42 -7.07
N TYR A 106 4.39 2.17 -6.82
CA TYR A 106 5.13 0.99 -7.24
C TYR A 106 5.26 0.93 -8.77
N LEU A 107 4.17 1.18 -9.49
CA LEU A 107 4.16 1.19 -10.95
C LEU A 107 5.02 2.33 -11.51
N ALA A 108 4.91 3.54 -10.97
CA ALA A 108 5.70 4.68 -11.42
C ALA A 108 7.20 4.45 -11.24
N VAL A 109 7.64 3.88 -10.11
CA VAL A 109 9.04 3.51 -9.86
C VAL A 109 9.48 2.39 -10.80
N PHE A 110 8.64 1.36 -10.99
CA PHE A 110 8.95 0.24 -11.89
C PHE A 110 9.18 0.71 -13.33
N SER A 111 8.28 1.57 -13.82
CA SER A 111 8.36 2.20 -15.13
C SER A 111 9.56 3.14 -15.26
N TYR A 112 9.89 3.91 -14.22
CA TYR A 112 11.05 4.79 -14.20
C TYR A 112 12.37 4.00 -14.26
N VAL A 113 12.52 2.96 -13.45
CA VAL A 113 13.71 2.09 -13.46
C VAL A 113 13.87 1.40 -14.81
N ALA A 114 12.77 0.96 -15.43
CA ALA A 114 12.81 0.38 -16.77
C ALA A 114 13.34 1.39 -17.81
N ASP A 115 12.87 2.63 -17.79
CA ASP A 115 13.30 3.66 -18.75
C ASP A 115 14.76 4.10 -18.51
N CYS A 116 15.21 4.23 -17.26
CA CYS A 116 16.56 4.68 -16.93
C CYS A 116 17.64 3.63 -17.21
N TYR A 117 17.34 2.34 -17.00
CA TYR A 117 18.34 1.27 -17.09
C TYR A 117 18.34 0.53 -18.44
N GLY A 118 17.37 0.80 -19.32
CA GLY A 118 17.32 0.29 -20.71
C GLY A 118 17.69 -1.19 -20.82
N PRO A 119 18.86 -1.55 -21.38
CA PRO A 119 19.29 -2.95 -21.56
C PRO A 119 19.51 -3.73 -20.24
N PHE A 120 19.80 -3.04 -19.12
CA PHE A 120 19.96 -3.66 -17.79
C PHE A 120 18.70 -3.57 -16.92
N ALA A 121 17.57 -3.15 -17.49
CA ALA A 121 16.31 -2.97 -16.77
C ALA A 121 15.88 -4.24 -16.00
N SER A 122 16.01 -5.41 -16.61
CA SER A 122 15.61 -6.68 -15.97
C SER A 122 16.35 -6.96 -14.66
N SER A 123 17.66 -6.65 -14.61
CA SER A 123 18.47 -6.83 -13.41
C SER A 123 18.11 -5.81 -12.32
N ALA A 124 17.90 -4.55 -12.71
CA ALA A 124 17.48 -3.49 -11.79
C ALA A 124 16.10 -3.77 -11.17
N LEU A 125 15.14 -4.25 -11.96
CA LEU A 125 13.80 -4.65 -11.50
C LEU A 125 13.85 -5.88 -10.58
N ALA A 126 14.75 -6.84 -10.86
CA ALA A 126 15.00 -7.97 -9.97
C ALA A 126 15.58 -7.50 -8.62
N GLY A 127 16.54 -6.57 -8.64
CA GLY A 127 17.10 -5.95 -7.43
C GLY A 127 16.05 -5.22 -6.59
N GLN A 128 15.19 -4.42 -7.22
CA GLN A 128 14.06 -3.76 -6.55
C GLN A 128 13.14 -4.79 -5.86
N SER A 129 12.81 -5.87 -6.57
CA SER A 129 11.95 -6.94 -6.05
C SER A 129 12.60 -7.69 -4.89
N LEU A 130 13.91 -7.94 -4.96
CA LEU A 130 14.68 -8.56 -3.89
C LEU A 130 14.64 -7.69 -2.61
N CYS A 131 14.95 -6.40 -2.72
CA CYS A 131 14.90 -5.48 -1.58
C CYS A 131 13.52 -5.45 -0.91
N ARG A 132 12.46 -5.42 -1.71
CA ARG A 132 11.07 -5.48 -1.20
C ARG A 132 10.81 -6.78 -0.44
N ASN A 133 11.17 -7.92 -1.01
CA ASN A 133 10.93 -9.23 -0.38
C ASN A 133 11.76 -9.40 0.90
N MET A 134 13.00 -8.89 0.92
CA MET A 134 13.82 -8.86 2.13
C MET A 134 13.17 -8.03 3.23
N MET A 135 12.71 -6.82 2.91
CA MET A 135 12.01 -5.97 3.88
C MET A 135 10.73 -6.64 4.39
N ALA A 136 9.93 -7.25 3.52
CA ALA A 136 8.73 -7.98 3.91
C ALA A 136 9.01 -9.19 4.84
N SER A 137 10.17 -9.83 4.68
CA SER A 137 10.62 -10.94 5.54
C SER A 137 11.16 -10.45 6.90
N ILE A 138 11.86 -9.31 6.92
CA ILE A 138 12.48 -8.76 8.13
C ILE A 138 11.44 -8.04 9.01
N PHE A 139 10.45 -7.36 8.43
CA PHE A 139 9.46 -6.56 9.17
C PHE A 139 8.79 -7.34 10.33
N PRO A 140 8.27 -8.56 10.10
CA PRO A 140 7.63 -9.36 11.14
C PRO A 140 8.55 -9.76 12.30
N LEU A 141 9.88 -9.81 12.10
CA LEU A 141 10.81 -10.22 13.17
C LEU A 141 10.85 -9.19 14.30
N PHE A 142 10.81 -7.89 13.98
CA PHE A 142 10.82 -6.84 15.00
C PHE A 142 9.43 -6.32 15.35
N THR A 143 8.43 -6.43 14.46
CA THR A 143 7.05 -6.03 14.76
C THR A 143 6.50 -6.74 15.99
N LYS A 144 6.84 -8.01 16.21
CA LYS A 144 6.47 -8.74 17.44
C LYS A 144 7.03 -8.06 18.69
N ARG A 145 8.33 -7.78 18.70
CA ARG A 145 9.00 -7.11 19.82
C ARG A 145 8.47 -5.69 20.05
N MET A 146 8.11 -4.99 18.98
CA MET A 146 7.51 -3.65 19.03
C MET A 146 6.12 -3.67 19.66
N LEU A 147 5.25 -4.60 19.27
CA LEU A 147 3.92 -4.77 19.84
C LEU A 147 3.97 -5.14 21.33
N ASP A 148 4.84 -6.10 21.69
CA ASP A 148 5.04 -6.51 23.08
C ASP A 148 5.49 -5.33 23.96
N ALA A 149 6.37 -4.46 23.44
CA ALA A 149 6.85 -3.27 24.15
C ALA A 149 5.79 -2.16 24.28
N MET A 150 4.79 -2.12 23.38
CA MET A 150 3.67 -1.16 23.42
C MET A 150 2.52 -1.61 24.33
N GLY A 151 2.64 -2.76 25.01
CA GLY A 151 1.66 -3.20 26.02
C GLY A 151 0.43 -3.91 25.46
N TYR A 152 0.42 -4.25 24.16
CA TYR A 152 -0.57 -5.16 23.58
C TYR A 152 -0.20 -6.61 23.96
N ASN A 153 -0.81 -7.15 25.03
CA ASN A 153 -0.70 -8.56 25.46
C ASN A 153 -1.84 -9.43 24.89
#